data_AF-A0A6B3CK13-F1
#
_entry.id   AF-A0A6B3CK13-F1
#
_cell.length_a   1.000
_cell.length_b   1.000
_cell.length_c   1.000
_cell.angle_alpha   90.00
_cell.angle_beta   90.00
_cell.angle_gamma   90.00
#
_symmetry.space_group_name_H-M   'P 1'
#
loop_
_entity.id
_entity.type
_entity.pdbx_description
1 polymer ?
#
loop_
_entity_poly.entity_id
_entity_poly.type
_entity_poly.pdbx_seq_one_letter_code
_entity_poly.pdbx_strand_id
1 'polypeptide(L)'
;MELKNSPDPVPFRPSWIPASGHALRHVGIHFDAVRAIGLLGEEIAYEVMQFTDFQAGPIVRSGIGERSMYFLLAPGTAAGHRWPPGVEAMSRSARGDAFVGVPALDGGTWPLDWRSRPTVQDPFVDGALLHEMAWLRAGCTASE
;
A
#
# COMPACT_ATOMS: atom_id res chain seq x y z
N MET A 1 -39.81 2.03 25.10
CA MET A 1 -39.01 2.67 24.04
C MET A 1 -37.56 2.50 24.44
N GLU A 2 -36.88 1.47 23.94
CA GLU A 2 -35.46 1.27 24.22
C GLU A 2 -34.65 2.02 23.17
N LEU A 3 -33.89 3.01 23.62
CA LEU A 3 -32.94 3.76 22.81
C LEU A 3 -31.77 2.84 22.47
N LYS A 4 -31.77 2.30 21.24
CA LYS A 4 -30.59 1.67 20.63
C LYS A 4 -29.55 2.75 20.31
N ASN A 5 -28.85 3.23 21.34
CA ASN A 5 -27.61 3.98 21.16
C ASN A 5 -26.44 2.98 21.17
N SER A 6 -26.40 2.08 20.20
CA SER A 6 -25.13 1.45 19.85
C SER A 6 -24.46 2.42 18.91
N PRO A 7 -23.29 3.01 19.23
CA PRO A 7 -22.54 3.72 18.21
C PRO A 7 -22.28 2.74 17.07
N ASP A 8 -22.49 3.20 15.83
CA ASP A 8 -22.11 2.43 14.65
C ASP A 8 -20.65 1.96 14.82
N PRO A 9 -20.32 0.72 14.45
CA PRO A 9 -18.96 0.22 14.60
C PRO A 9 -18.01 1.20 13.91
N VAL A 10 -17.08 1.76 14.68
CA VAL A 10 -16.07 2.69 14.15
C VAL A 10 -15.32 1.93 13.04
N PRO A 11 -15.33 2.43 11.79
CA PRO A 11 -14.65 1.74 10.71
C PRO A 11 -13.16 1.58 11.07
N PHE A 12 -12.61 0.41 10.79
CA PHE A 12 -11.22 0.10 11.08
C PHE A 12 -10.30 1.14 10.42
N ARG A 13 -9.67 1.96 11.25
CA ARG A 13 -8.71 2.98 10.82
C ARG A 13 -7.47 2.89 11.70
N PRO A 14 -6.38 2.30 11.20
CA PRO A 14 -5.09 2.36 11.86
C PRO A 14 -4.70 3.80 12.25
N SER A 15 -4.04 3.98 13.39
CA SER A 15 -3.70 5.31 13.93
C SER A 15 -2.82 6.16 13.00
N TRP A 16 -2.09 5.51 12.10
CA TRP A 16 -1.25 6.16 11.10
C TRP A 16 -2.02 6.68 9.89
N ILE A 17 -3.29 6.30 9.70
CA ILE A 17 -4.14 6.85 8.63
C ILE A 17 -4.77 8.16 9.12
N PRO A 18 -4.59 9.29 8.40
CA PRO A 18 -5.17 10.57 8.82
C PRO A 18 -6.70 10.52 8.83
N ALA A 19 -7.32 11.36 9.66
CA ALA A 19 -8.78 11.44 9.75
C ALA A 19 -9.40 12.12 8.52
N SER A 20 -8.66 13.00 7.86
CA SER A 20 -9.07 13.71 6.65
C SER A 20 -7.84 14.08 5.79
N GLY A 21 -8.08 14.33 4.50
CA GLY A 21 -7.03 14.72 3.55
C GLY A 21 -5.97 13.63 3.36
N HIS A 22 -4.70 14.02 3.35
CA HIS A 22 -3.59 13.09 3.29
C HIS A 22 -2.43 13.56 4.18
N ALA A 23 -1.57 12.64 4.60
CA ALA A 23 -0.41 12.98 5.41
C ALA A 23 0.81 12.12 5.07
N LEU A 24 2.00 12.70 5.18
CA LEU A 24 3.24 11.95 5.04
C LEU A 24 3.47 11.08 6.28
N ARG A 25 3.96 9.86 6.06
CA ARG A 25 4.38 8.92 7.09
C ARG A 25 5.77 8.39 6.77
N HIS A 26 6.60 8.36 7.79
CA HIS A 26 7.94 7.80 7.70
C HIS A 26 7.85 6.27 7.60
N VAL A 27 8.57 5.71 6.65
CA VAL A 27 8.61 4.27 6.42
C VAL A 27 9.44 3.58 7.52
N GLY A 28 9.07 2.37 7.90
CA GLY A 28 9.69 1.59 8.97
C GLY A 28 9.27 1.98 10.39
N ILE A 29 8.30 2.89 10.55
CA ILE A 29 7.68 3.20 11.86
C ILE A 29 6.37 2.42 12.03
N HIS A 30 5.41 2.65 11.14
CA HIS A 30 4.09 2.00 11.18
C HIS A 30 3.95 0.90 10.13
N PHE A 31 4.69 1.04 9.02
CA PHE A 31 4.69 0.13 7.89
C PHE A 31 6.02 0.26 7.16
N ASP A 32 6.43 -0.78 6.47
CA ASP A 32 7.35 -0.67 5.35
C ASP A 32 6.58 -0.37 4.07
N ALA A 33 7.27 0.02 3.00
CA ALA A 33 6.62 0.19 1.70
C ALA A 33 7.45 -0.42 0.58
N VAL A 34 6.76 -0.86 -0.47
CA VAL A 34 7.37 -1.20 -1.75
C VAL A 34 6.75 -0.30 -2.80
N ARG A 35 7.60 0.29 -3.64
CA ARG A 35 7.22 1.27 -4.66
C ARG A 35 7.44 0.68 -6.05
N ALA A 36 6.45 0.85 -6.92
CA ALA A 36 6.57 0.60 -8.34
C ALA A 36 5.97 1.77 -9.13
N ILE A 37 6.57 2.10 -10.26
CA ILE A 37 6.23 3.29 -11.06
C ILE A 37 5.39 2.89 -12.28
N GLY A 38 4.43 3.74 -12.63
CA GLY A 38 3.66 3.62 -13.87
C GLY A 38 2.92 2.29 -14.02
N LEU A 39 2.93 1.76 -15.26
CA LEU A 39 2.17 0.56 -15.64
C LEU A 39 2.58 -0.68 -14.83
N LEU A 40 3.88 -0.86 -14.57
CA LEU A 40 4.38 -1.99 -13.77
C LEU A 40 3.71 -2.01 -12.39
N GLY A 41 3.60 -0.85 -11.73
CA GLY A 41 2.91 -0.76 -10.44
C GLY A 41 1.43 -1.09 -10.53
N GLU A 42 0.75 -0.63 -11.59
CA GLU A 42 -0.67 -0.93 -11.83
C GLU A 42 -0.92 -2.43 -12.06
N GLU A 43 -0.06 -3.10 -12.82
CA GLU A 43 -0.15 -4.53 -13.08
C GLU A 43 0.15 -5.38 -11.84
N ILE A 44 1.17 -5.03 -11.06
CA ILE A 44 1.46 -5.71 -9.79
C ILE A 44 0.27 -5.56 -8.84
N ALA A 45 -0.28 -4.34 -8.73
CA ALA A 45 -1.46 -4.10 -7.89
C ALA A 45 -2.66 -4.91 -8.35
N TYR A 46 -2.89 -5.01 -9.67
CA TYR A 46 -3.96 -5.83 -10.21
C TYR A 46 -3.79 -7.31 -9.83
N GLU A 47 -2.61 -7.89 -10.02
CA GLU A 47 -2.35 -9.30 -9.67
C GLU A 47 -2.55 -9.56 -8.19
N VAL A 48 -1.92 -8.77 -7.31
CA VAL A 48 -2.08 -8.95 -5.86
C VAL A 48 -3.55 -8.87 -5.45
N MET A 49 -4.32 -7.94 -6.03
CA MET A 49 -5.75 -7.83 -5.78
C MET A 49 -6.55 -9.02 -6.32
N GLN A 50 -6.21 -9.57 -7.49
CA GLN A 50 -6.86 -10.77 -8.03
C GLN A 50 -6.63 -11.99 -7.11
N PHE A 51 -5.40 -12.20 -6.65
CA PHE A 51 -5.05 -13.34 -5.79
C PHE A 51 -5.61 -13.26 -4.37
N THR A 52 -6.11 -12.09 -3.96
CA THR A 52 -6.62 -11.83 -2.60
C THR A 52 -8.12 -11.56 -2.59
N ASP A 53 -8.86 -11.90 -3.64
CA ASP A 53 -10.29 -11.56 -3.78
C ASP A 53 -10.55 -10.07 -3.49
N PHE A 54 -9.65 -9.22 -3.97
CA PHE A 54 -9.60 -7.77 -3.77
C PHE A 54 -9.44 -7.31 -2.32
N GLN A 55 -9.03 -8.19 -1.41
CA GLN A 55 -8.63 -7.90 -0.03
C GLN A 55 -7.10 -7.86 0.10
N ALA A 56 -6.44 -7.09 -0.77
CA ALA A 56 -4.97 -7.04 -0.83
C ALA A 56 -4.31 -6.31 0.35
N GLY A 57 -5.10 -5.70 1.24
CA GLY A 57 -4.63 -4.71 2.20
C GLY A 57 -4.30 -3.36 1.55
N PRO A 58 -3.55 -2.49 2.25
CA PRO A 58 -3.33 -1.10 1.86
C PRO A 58 -2.38 -0.94 0.65
N ILE A 59 -2.94 -0.47 -0.47
CA ILE A 59 -2.19 -0.04 -1.66
C ILE A 59 -2.56 1.41 -1.96
N VAL A 60 -1.58 2.31 -1.91
CA VAL A 60 -1.75 3.73 -2.24
C VAL A 60 -1.34 3.99 -3.68
N ARG A 61 -2.18 4.73 -4.42
CA ARG A 61 -1.85 5.27 -5.74
C ARG A 61 -1.58 6.77 -5.62
N SER A 62 -0.51 7.24 -6.28
CA SER A 62 -0.30 8.66 -6.57
C SER A 62 -0.84 8.99 -7.97
N GLY A 63 -1.73 9.97 -8.07
CA GLY A 63 -2.22 10.50 -9.35
C GLY A 63 -1.30 11.54 -10.00
N ILE A 64 -0.22 11.96 -9.30
CA ILE A 64 0.77 12.93 -9.78
C ILE A 64 2.18 12.32 -9.80
N GLY A 65 3.10 13.03 -10.45
CA GLY A 65 4.49 12.57 -10.62
C GLY A 65 4.55 11.32 -11.49
N GLU A 66 5.33 10.34 -11.05
CA GLU A 66 5.56 9.08 -11.79
C GLU A 66 4.41 8.06 -11.65
N ARG A 67 3.22 8.50 -11.22
CA ARG A 67 2.05 7.63 -10.99
C ARG A 67 2.39 6.37 -10.18
N SER A 68 3.09 6.56 -9.07
CA SER A 68 3.63 5.45 -8.28
C SER A 68 2.54 4.73 -7.50
N MET A 69 2.67 3.40 -7.43
CA MET A 69 1.96 2.54 -6.48
C MET A 69 2.86 2.27 -5.29
N TYR A 70 2.29 2.39 -4.09
CA TYR A 70 2.94 2.06 -2.82
C TYR A 70 2.16 0.95 -2.14
N PHE A 71 2.78 -0.21 -2.02
CA PHE A 71 2.26 -1.35 -1.27
C PHE A 71 2.74 -1.21 0.16
N LEU A 72 1.83 -1.11 1.15
CA LEU A 72 2.22 -0.93 2.54
C LEU A 72 2.29 -2.29 3.25
N LEU A 73 3.46 -2.63 3.75
CA LEU A 73 3.75 -3.91 4.38
C LEU A 73 3.92 -3.76 5.89
N ALA A 74 3.82 -4.87 6.61
CA ALA A 74 4.24 -4.89 8.01
C ALA A 74 5.72 -4.42 8.14
N PRO A 75 6.07 -3.69 9.21
CA PRO A 75 7.45 -3.22 9.41
C PRO A 75 8.47 -4.36 9.39
N GLY A 76 9.58 -4.16 8.68
CA GLY A 76 10.66 -5.14 8.51
C GLY A 76 10.47 -6.10 7.33
N THR A 77 9.27 -6.21 6.76
CA THR A 77 9.00 -7.16 5.67
C THR A 77 9.70 -6.77 4.37
N ALA A 78 9.74 -5.49 4.02
CA ALA A 78 10.27 -5.08 2.72
C ALA A 78 11.77 -5.40 2.56
N ALA A 79 12.53 -5.34 3.66
CA ALA A 79 13.95 -5.67 3.69
C ALA A 79 14.24 -7.18 3.61
N GLY A 80 13.25 -8.03 3.87
CA GLY A 80 13.38 -9.49 3.81
C GLY A 80 13.40 -10.08 2.40
N HIS A 81 13.11 -9.27 1.38
CA HIS A 81 13.00 -9.71 0.00
C HIS A 81 13.96 -8.96 -0.93
N ARG A 82 14.43 -9.68 -1.96
CA ARG A 82 15.14 -9.06 -3.09
C ARG A 82 14.14 -8.74 -4.20
N TRP A 83 13.87 -7.46 -4.38
CA TRP A 83 12.89 -6.96 -5.35
C TRP A 83 13.46 -6.93 -6.78
N PRO A 84 12.61 -7.15 -7.80
CA PRO A 84 13.03 -7.08 -9.19
C PRO A 84 13.32 -5.63 -9.64
N PRO A 85 14.02 -5.44 -10.78
CA PRO A 85 14.22 -4.11 -11.36
C PRO A 85 12.89 -3.36 -11.55
N GLY A 86 12.90 -2.05 -11.28
CA GLY A 86 11.68 -1.22 -11.34
C GLY A 86 10.78 -1.30 -10.09
N VAL A 87 11.13 -2.14 -9.11
CA VAL A 87 10.43 -2.28 -7.83
C VAL A 87 11.40 -1.95 -6.68
N GLU A 88 11.06 -0.93 -5.90
CA GLU A 88 11.94 -0.36 -4.89
C GLU A 88 11.41 -0.64 -3.48
N ALA A 89 12.22 -1.29 -2.64
CA ALA A 89 11.92 -1.41 -1.22
C ALA A 89 12.25 -0.13 -0.46
N MET A 90 11.26 0.36 0.27
CA MET A 90 11.38 1.44 1.23
C MET A 90 11.23 0.82 2.63
N SER A 91 12.28 0.90 3.43
CA SER A 91 12.30 0.37 4.80
C SER A 91 13.25 1.19 5.66
N ARG A 92 13.19 1.02 6.98
CA ARG A 92 14.15 1.69 7.89
C ARG A 92 15.62 1.36 7.57
N SER A 93 15.89 0.17 7.06
CA SER A 93 17.23 -0.29 6.69
C SER A 93 17.67 0.13 5.28
N ALA A 94 16.74 0.59 4.44
CA ALA A 94 17.08 1.15 3.13
C ALA A 94 17.77 2.51 3.34
N ARG A 95 18.74 2.85 2.48
CA ARG A 95 19.50 4.10 2.61
C ARG A 95 18.57 5.31 2.33
N GLY A 96 18.20 6.05 3.37
CA GLY A 96 17.52 7.35 3.28
C GLY A 96 16.22 7.43 4.08
N ASP A 97 15.85 8.63 4.52
CA ASP A 97 14.57 8.91 5.16
C ASP A 97 13.44 8.82 4.11
N ALA A 98 12.84 7.64 4.00
CA ALA A 98 11.77 7.37 3.04
C ALA A 98 10.41 7.72 3.65
N PHE A 99 9.61 8.52 2.92
CA PHE A 99 8.24 8.88 3.31
C PHE A 99 7.23 8.41 2.26
N VAL A 100 6.06 8.00 2.72
CA VAL A 100 4.91 7.70 1.86
C VAL A 100 3.75 8.61 2.24
N GLY A 101 3.07 9.16 1.24
CA GLY A 101 1.81 9.85 1.43
C GLY A 101 0.69 8.84 1.70
N VAL A 102 -0.05 9.04 2.80
CA VAL A 102 -1.17 8.19 3.19
C VAL A 102 -2.46 9.00 3.08
N PRO A 103 -3.40 8.61 2.20
CA PRO A 103 -4.71 9.24 2.13
C PRO A 103 -5.58 8.82 3.31
N ALA A 104 -6.49 9.70 3.74
CA ALA A 104 -7.59 9.32 4.61
C ALA A 104 -8.45 8.24 3.94
N LEU A 105 -9.21 7.47 4.73
CA LEU A 105 -10.09 6.44 4.17
C LEU A 105 -11.26 7.05 3.38
N ASP A 106 -11.72 8.22 3.81
CA ASP A 106 -12.88 8.91 3.30
C ASP A 106 -12.57 10.38 2.96
N GLY A 107 -13.41 10.96 2.10
CA GLY A 107 -13.28 12.34 1.64
C GLY A 107 -12.36 12.50 0.42
N GLY A 108 -12.15 13.75 0.01
CA GLY A 108 -11.27 14.09 -1.10
C GLY A 108 -9.80 14.05 -0.67
N THR A 109 -9.03 13.11 -1.21
CA THR A 109 -7.62 12.90 -0.86
C THR A 109 -6.65 13.13 -2.01
N TRP A 110 -7.13 13.71 -3.12
CA TRP A 110 -6.29 14.08 -4.26
C TRP A 110 -5.05 14.82 -3.78
N PRO A 111 -3.83 14.46 -4.25
CA PRO A 111 -3.55 13.60 -5.40
C PRO A 111 -3.41 12.10 -5.09
N LEU A 112 -3.74 11.67 -3.87
CA LEU A 112 -3.59 10.28 -3.44
C LEU A 112 -4.93 9.58 -3.36
N ASP A 113 -4.96 8.28 -3.66
CA ASP A 113 -6.13 7.45 -3.45
C ASP A 113 -5.75 6.02 -3.04
N TRP A 114 -6.69 5.32 -2.44
CA TRP A 114 -6.55 3.91 -2.12
C TRP A 114 -6.90 3.07 -3.34
N ARG A 115 -5.91 2.34 -3.88
CA ARG A 115 -6.16 1.29 -4.86
C ARG A 115 -6.75 0.05 -4.20
N SER A 116 -6.33 -0.22 -2.97
CA SER A 116 -6.92 -1.18 -2.04
C SER A 116 -6.79 -0.62 -0.62
N ARG A 117 -7.81 -0.80 0.22
CA ARG A 117 -7.86 -0.24 1.59
C ARG A 117 -7.38 -1.28 2.60
N PRO A 118 -6.80 -0.87 3.73
CA PRO A 118 -6.54 -1.79 4.84
C PRO A 118 -7.86 -2.23 5.48
N THR A 119 -7.92 -3.50 5.88
CA THR A 119 -9.04 -4.07 6.63
C THR A 119 -8.53 -4.64 7.96
N VAL A 120 -9.44 -5.07 8.83
CA VAL A 120 -9.05 -5.72 10.10
C VAL A 120 -8.28 -7.02 9.83
N GLN A 121 -8.70 -7.75 8.81
CA GLN A 121 -8.13 -9.02 8.38
C GLN A 121 -6.81 -8.81 7.63
N ASP A 122 -6.74 -7.78 6.80
CA ASP A 122 -5.63 -7.47 5.91
C ASP A 122 -5.13 -6.04 6.19
N PRO A 123 -4.50 -5.81 7.36
CA PRO A 123 -4.00 -4.50 7.75
C PRO A 123 -2.78 -4.07 6.92
N PHE A 124 -2.12 -5.03 6.26
CA PHE A 124 -0.94 -4.86 5.41
C PHE A 124 -1.02 -5.79 4.19
N VAL A 125 -0.31 -5.43 3.12
CA VAL A 125 -0.12 -6.29 1.96
C VAL A 125 0.75 -7.48 2.36
N ASP A 126 0.37 -8.69 1.92
CA ASP A 126 1.21 -9.87 2.07
C ASP A 126 2.52 -9.71 1.28
N GLY A 127 3.65 -9.74 1.98
CA GLY A 127 4.95 -9.48 1.39
C GLY A 127 5.48 -10.60 0.49
N ALA A 128 5.13 -11.85 0.79
CA ALA A 128 5.55 -12.98 -0.03
C ALA A 128 4.77 -13.00 -1.35
N LEU A 129 3.45 -12.83 -1.29
CA LEU A 129 2.62 -12.71 -2.47
C LEU A 129 3.04 -11.52 -3.33
N LEU A 130 3.25 -10.34 -2.71
CA LEU A 130 3.71 -9.15 -3.45
C LEU A 130 5.06 -9.41 -4.15
N HIS A 131 5.99 -10.11 -3.50
CA HIS A 131 7.28 -10.44 -4.07
C HIS A 131 7.14 -11.35 -5.29
N GLU A 132 6.31 -12.39 -5.22
CA GLU A 132 6.03 -13.29 -6.34
C GLU A 132 5.40 -12.54 -7.51
N MET A 133 4.37 -11.72 -7.25
CA MET A 133 3.68 -10.95 -8.29
C MET A 133 4.58 -9.88 -8.92
N ALA A 134 5.48 -9.28 -8.13
CA ALA A 134 6.47 -8.35 -8.64
C ALA A 134 7.41 -9.02 -9.65
N TRP A 135 7.91 -10.22 -9.35
CA TRP A 135 8.76 -10.97 -10.29
C TRP A 135 8.02 -11.43 -11.54
N LEU A 136 6.77 -11.87 -11.37
CA LEU A 136 5.90 -12.25 -12.48
C LEU A 136 5.77 -11.11 -13.49
N ARG A 137 5.52 -9.88 -13.01
CA ARG A 137 5.30 -8.71 -13.87
C ARG A 137 6.58 -8.08 -14.41
N ALA A 138 7.64 -8.00 -13.61
CA ALA A 138 8.93 -7.48 -14.08
C ALA A 138 9.52 -8.33 -15.23
N GLY A 139 9.32 -9.66 -15.21
CA GLY A 139 9.78 -10.55 -16.27
C GLY A 139 9.12 -10.32 -17.63
N CYS A 140 7.84 -9.90 -17.65
CA CYS A 140 7.14 -9.56 -18.89
C CYS A 140 7.65 -8.25 -19.52
N THR A 141 7.94 -7.24 -18.71
CA THR A 141 8.38 -5.91 -19.20
C THR A 141 9.78 -5.89 -19.86
N ALA A 142 10.59 -6.93 -19.67
CA ALA A 142 11.92 -7.04 -20.26
C ALA A 142 11.92 -7.63 -21.69
N SER A 143 10.77 -8.06 -22.20
CA SER A 143 10.66 -8.77 -23.49
C SER A 143 9.99 -7.95 -24.60
N GLU A 144 9.81 -6.63 -24.42
CA GLU A 144 9.21 -5.72 -25.42
C GLU A 144 10.24 -4.75 -26.02
#